data_AF-A0A1X4GIP5-F1
#
_entry.id   AF-A0A1X4GIP5-F1
#
_cell.length_a   1.000
_cell.length_b   1.000
_cell.length_c   1.000
_cell.angle_alpha   90.00
_cell.angle_beta   90.00
_cell.angle_gamma   90.00
#
_symmetry.space_group_name_H-M   'P 1'
#
loop_
_entity.id
_entity.type
_entity.pdbx_description
1 polymer ?
#
loop_
_entity_poly.entity_id
_entity_poly.type
_entity_poly.pdbx_seq_one_letter_code
_entity_poly.pdbx_strand_id
1 'polypeptide(L)'
;MIGADADAVKFFSESVYFSANIESLDWNLLSLVNGTTLFINVHALVQFLLGGPDFLLAHAFSLLGAAIGLWLLNQIWLLIFPQDKKYLKWLILLYTFYPSVLMNQSYILREVWQNICILGLGWLALKIKAEGWSLMRSLALAIFLLFGSLLHTAMPLVMVILCIIFLTSSIGLNKLLSSPSRLLQGIVLFSGLIVILYNLFLPLVTQSAFFDSLSEGRLLERTEQYGKSGLLDPQDARAQYGNLFFANQPLTIVPTFLAYQLMPLPPQITTPADVIAFIQNLFRVWLIWVYWRYRNHVDRNTRNSLSILFLMWLVVDIIYATGTINWGTASRHHIKSFALLLVSGLGVWSRFKENLATRKNLVVLGSDRSGK
;
A
#
# COMPACT_ATOMS: atom_id res chain seq x y z
N MET A 1 11.41 17.57 -2.27
CA MET A 1 10.28 16.69 -1.88
C MET A 1 10.64 15.97 -0.59
N ILE A 2 9.67 15.59 0.24
CA ILE A 2 9.97 14.87 1.49
C ILE A 2 10.44 13.46 1.15
N GLY A 3 11.77 13.21 1.21
CA GLY A 3 12.38 11.88 1.11
C GLY A 3 12.33 11.20 -0.28
N ALA A 4 12.24 11.98 -1.37
CA ALA A 4 12.04 11.42 -2.72
C ALA A 4 12.87 12.05 -3.85
N ASP A 5 13.61 13.15 -3.61
CA ASP A 5 14.26 13.92 -4.68
C ASP A 5 15.34 13.11 -5.43
N ALA A 6 16.23 12.44 -4.69
CA ALA A 6 17.32 11.67 -5.29
C ALA A 6 16.80 10.52 -6.17
N ASP A 7 15.79 9.79 -5.70
CA ASP A 7 15.15 8.70 -6.44
C ASP A 7 14.46 9.21 -7.70
N ALA A 8 13.68 10.29 -7.60
CA ALA A 8 12.97 10.87 -8.73
C ALA A 8 13.94 11.34 -9.82
N VAL A 9 15.02 12.05 -9.44
CA VAL A 9 16.06 12.50 -10.38
C VAL A 9 16.73 11.30 -11.03
N LYS A 10 17.12 10.29 -10.25
CA LYS A 10 17.76 9.07 -10.76
C LYS A 10 16.87 8.34 -11.77
N PHE A 11 15.61 8.07 -11.40
CA PHE A 11 14.68 7.37 -12.29
C PHE A 11 14.45 8.16 -13.57
N PHE A 12 14.31 9.49 -13.48
CA PHE A 12 14.17 10.33 -14.66
C PHE A 12 15.39 10.23 -15.57
N SER A 13 16.59 10.47 -15.03
CA SER A 13 17.82 10.47 -15.82
C SER A 13 18.11 9.12 -16.48
N GLU A 14 17.89 8.01 -15.75
CA GLU A 14 18.10 6.67 -16.29
C GLU A 14 17.03 6.33 -17.34
N SER A 15 15.75 6.66 -17.11
CA SER A 15 14.71 6.43 -18.11
C SER A 15 14.93 7.26 -19.38
N VAL A 16 15.41 8.50 -19.26
CA VAL A 16 15.80 9.35 -20.40
C VAL A 16 16.94 8.70 -21.17
N TYR A 17 18.02 8.29 -20.48
CA TYR A 17 19.16 7.62 -21.08
C TYR A 17 18.73 6.36 -21.86
N PHE A 18 17.93 5.49 -21.23
CA PHE A 18 17.45 4.27 -21.85
C PHE A 18 16.44 4.51 -22.97
N SER A 19 15.64 5.59 -22.91
CA SER A 19 14.73 5.93 -24.01
C SER A 19 15.48 6.27 -25.30
N ALA A 20 16.68 6.86 -25.19
CA ALA A 20 17.56 7.14 -26.32
C ALA A 20 18.37 5.91 -26.78
N ASN A 21 18.43 4.86 -25.95
CA ASN A 21 19.23 3.65 -26.17
C ASN A 21 18.36 2.41 -25.94
N ILE A 22 17.20 2.31 -26.59
CA ILE A 22 16.16 1.31 -26.27
C ILE A 22 16.67 -0.15 -26.34
N GLU A 23 17.67 -0.39 -27.18
CA GLU A 23 18.38 -1.68 -27.33
C GLU A 23 19.04 -2.16 -26.02
N SER A 24 19.35 -1.23 -25.11
CA SER A 24 20.05 -1.48 -23.84
C SER A 24 19.11 -1.78 -22.66
N LEU A 25 17.80 -1.84 -22.91
CA LEU A 25 16.83 -2.23 -21.89
C LEU A 25 17.04 -3.67 -21.44
N ASP A 26 17.21 -3.86 -20.13
CA ASP A 26 17.40 -5.18 -19.54
C ASP A 26 16.08 -5.76 -19.02
N TRP A 27 15.56 -6.75 -19.75
CA TRP A 27 14.34 -7.47 -19.40
C TRP A 27 14.60 -8.81 -18.70
N ASN A 28 15.85 -9.09 -18.32
CA ASN A 28 16.17 -10.31 -17.59
C ASN A 28 15.46 -10.30 -16.23
N LEU A 29 14.74 -11.39 -15.93
CA LEU A 29 13.95 -11.50 -14.70
C LEU A 29 14.78 -11.18 -13.45
N LEU A 30 16.03 -11.68 -13.38
CA LEU A 30 16.95 -11.45 -12.25
C LEU A 30 17.23 -9.95 -12.05
N SER A 31 17.40 -9.21 -13.15
CA SER A 31 17.58 -7.76 -13.12
C SER A 31 16.30 -7.04 -12.68
N LEU A 32 15.13 -7.49 -13.16
CA LEU A 32 13.85 -6.90 -12.78
C LEU A 32 13.53 -7.09 -11.29
N VAL A 33 13.98 -8.18 -10.65
CA VAL A 33 13.79 -8.44 -9.21
C VAL A 33 14.46 -7.38 -8.33
N ASN A 34 15.43 -6.62 -8.84
CA ASN A 34 16.09 -5.56 -8.08
C ASN A 34 15.13 -4.41 -7.67
N GLY A 35 13.91 -4.39 -8.22
CA GLY A 35 12.84 -3.48 -7.83
C GLY A 35 12.93 -2.08 -8.42
N THR A 36 13.88 -1.83 -9.32
CA THR A 36 14.11 -0.52 -9.95
C THR A 36 14.17 -0.63 -11.47
N THR A 37 14.82 -1.66 -12.02
CA THR A 37 14.99 -1.84 -13.47
C THR A 37 13.65 -1.86 -14.19
N LEU A 38 12.65 -2.60 -13.70
CA LEU A 38 11.34 -2.66 -14.37
C LEU A 38 10.71 -1.28 -14.50
N PHE A 39 10.71 -0.50 -13.41
CA PHE A 39 10.12 0.84 -13.39
C PHE A 39 10.79 1.75 -14.41
N ILE A 40 12.12 1.74 -14.45
CA ILE A 40 12.92 2.55 -15.36
C ILE A 40 12.70 2.13 -16.81
N ASN A 41 12.70 0.83 -17.10
CA ASN A 41 12.49 0.30 -18.45
C ASN A 41 11.11 0.67 -18.99
N VAL A 42 10.07 0.55 -18.17
CA VAL A 42 8.70 0.92 -18.57
C VAL A 42 8.62 2.42 -18.86
N HIS A 43 9.19 3.27 -18.00
CA HIS A 43 9.23 4.71 -18.25
C HIS A 43 10.07 5.08 -19.48
N ALA A 44 11.18 4.39 -19.73
CA ALA A 44 12.00 4.58 -20.92
C ALA A 44 11.23 4.20 -22.19
N LEU A 45 10.51 3.08 -22.17
CA LEU A 45 9.70 2.61 -23.28
C LEU A 45 8.55 3.58 -23.57
N VAL A 46 7.85 4.07 -22.55
CA VAL A 46 6.78 5.09 -22.71
C VAL A 46 7.33 6.35 -23.38
N GLN A 47 8.49 6.85 -22.94
CA GLN A 47 9.14 8.01 -23.55
C GLN A 47 9.55 7.76 -24.99
N PHE A 48 10.18 6.63 -25.27
CA PHE A 48 10.58 6.24 -26.62
C PHE A 48 9.40 6.16 -27.59
N LEU A 49 8.31 5.49 -27.19
CA LEU A 49 7.13 5.29 -28.03
C LEU A 49 6.35 6.58 -28.32
N LEU A 50 6.45 7.59 -27.46
CA LEU A 50 5.67 8.82 -27.55
C LEU A 50 6.47 10.03 -28.03
N GLY A 51 7.67 9.81 -28.58
CA GLY A 51 8.41 10.83 -29.33
C GLY A 51 9.68 11.36 -28.65
N GLY A 52 10.17 10.69 -27.61
CA GLY A 52 11.49 10.96 -27.02
C GLY A 52 11.45 11.35 -25.54
N PRO A 53 12.62 11.66 -24.96
CA PRO A 53 12.74 12.01 -23.56
C PRO A 53 12.04 13.35 -23.28
N ASP A 54 10.97 13.30 -22.49
CA ASP A 54 10.19 14.48 -22.16
C ASP A 54 9.82 14.48 -20.68
N PHE A 55 10.17 15.59 -20.02
CA PHE A 55 9.93 15.77 -18.59
C PHE A 55 8.44 15.74 -18.28
N LEU A 56 7.61 16.39 -19.10
CA LEU A 56 6.17 16.44 -18.87
C LEU A 56 5.53 15.06 -19.02
N LEU A 57 5.94 14.29 -20.04
CA LEU A 57 5.46 12.94 -20.29
C LEU A 57 5.76 11.99 -19.13
N ALA A 58 6.98 12.05 -18.60
CA ALA A 58 7.38 11.22 -17.46
C ALA A 58 6.49 11.46 -16.23
N HIS A 59 6.14 12.71 -15.94
CA HIS A 59 5.24 13.09 -14.85
C HIS A 59 3.78 12.77 -15.16
N ALA A 60 3.35 12.98 -16.41
CA ALA A 60 2.01 12.63 -16.87
C ALA A 60 1.73 11.13 -16.72
N PHE A 61 2.73 10.27 -16.94
CA PHE A 61 2.58 8.83 -16.72
C PHE A 61 2.38 8.48 -15.24
N SER A 62 3.07 9.14 -14.32
CA SER A 62 2.79 9.01 -12.87
C SER A 62 1.39 9.50 -12.50
N LEU A 63 0.95 10.63 -13.06
CA LEU A 63 -0.40 11.17 -12.86
C LEU A 63 -1.48 10.23 -13.40
N LEU A 64 -1.23 9.53 -14.51
CA LEU A 64 -2.10 8.46 -15.00
C LEU A 64 -2.20 7.34 -13.97
N GLY A 65 -1.07 6.91 -13.39
CA GLY A 65 -1.05 5.97 -12.28
C GLY A 65 -1.89 6.45 -11.09
N ALA A 66 -1.74 7.72 -10.70
CA ALA A 66 -2.50 8.32 -9.61
C ALA A 66 -4.01 8.34 -9.89
N ALA A 67 -4.40 8.62 -11.14
CA ALA A 67 -5.80 8.59 -11.58
C ALA A 67 -6.38 7.17 -11.54
N ILE A 68 -5.61 6.15 -11.97
CA ILE A 68 -6.00 4.73 -11.85
C ILE A 68 -6.15 4.33 -10.39
N GLY A 69 -5.22 4.73 -9.53
CA GLY A 69 -5.28 4.49 -8.08
C GLY A 69 -6.53 5.12 -7.44
N LEU A 70 -6.87 6.36 -7.82
CA LEU A 70 -8.08 7.05 -7.35
C LEU A 70 -9.35 6.37 -7.87
N TRP A 71 -9.35 5.88 -9.11
CA TRP A 71 -10.45 5.09 -9.65
C TRP A 71 -10.65 3.80 -8.86
N LEU A 72 -9.57 3.04 -8.58
CA LEU A 72 -9.64 1.83 -7.74
C LEU A 72 -10.17 2.13 -6.34
N LEU A 73 -9.71 3.22 -5.72
CA LEU A 73 -10.19 3.68 -4.41
C LEU A 73 -11.70 3.94 -4.41
N ASN A 74 -12.21 4.61 -5.44
CA ASN A 74 -13.64 4.83 -5.63
C ASN A 74 -14.40 3.49 -5.80
N GLN A 75 -13.87 2.57 -6.62
CA GLN A 75 -14.48 1.25 -6.81
C GLN A 75 -14.54 0.45 -5.50
N ILE A 76 -13.48 0.47 -4.70
CA ILE A 76 -13.46 -0.15 -3.37
C ILE A 76 -14.56 0.43 -2.49
N TRP A 77 -14.68 1.76 -2.44
CA TRP A 77 -15.70 2.42 -1.63
C TRP A 77 -17.11 2.01 -2.07
N LEU A 78 -17.40 2.04 -3.37
CA LEU A 78 -18.73 1.72 -3.90
C LEU A 78 -19.07 0.23 -3.79
N LEU A 79 -18.09 -0.67 -3.76
CA LEU A 79 -18.33 -2.09 -3.46
C LEU A 79 -18.78 -2.31 -2.01
N ILE A 80 -18.29 -1.48 -1.07
CA ILE A 80 -18.66 -1.58 0.35
C ILE A 80 -19.92 -0.77 0.64
N PHE A 81 -20.06 0.42 0.03
CA PHE A 81 -21.12 1.40 0.28
C PHE A 81 -21.72 1.92 -1.04
N PRO A 82 -22.54 1.13 -1.76
CA PRO A 82 -23.00 1.46 -3.13
C PRO A 82 -23.75 2.80 -3.26
N GLN A 83 -24.43 3.24 -2.20
CA GLN A 83 -25.25 4.46 -2.21
C GLN A 83 -24.61 5.64 -1.47
N ASP A 84 -23.43 5.47 -0.86
CA ASP A 84 -22.82 6.52 -0.03
C ASP A 84 -21.97 7.51 -0.86
N LYS A 85 -22.66 8.45 -1.49
CA LYS A 85 -22.02 9.56 -2.22
C LYS A 85 -21.42 10.62 -1.30
N LYS A 86 -21.90 10.73 -0.06
CA LYS A 86 -21.48 11.79 0.86
C LYS A 86 -20.05 11.56 1.32
N TYR A 87 -19.77 10.39 1.89
CA TYR A 87 -18.44 10.07 2.39
C TYR A 87 -17.47 9.65 1.29
N LEU A 88 -17.96 9.23 0.11
CA LEU A 88 -17.12 9.10 -1.09
C LEU A 88 -16.43 10.42 -1.46
N LYS A 89 -17.15 11.55 -1.41
CA LYS A 89 -16.54 12.87 -1.65
C LYS A 89 -15.42 13.16 -0.66
N TRP A 90 -15.65 12.87 0.63
CA TRP A 90 -14.64 13.03 1.67
C TRP A 90 -13.45 12.09 1.48
N LEU A 91 -13.68 10.85 1.05
CA LEU A 91 -12.63 9.90 0.73
C LEU A 91 -11.69 10.45 -0.36
N ILE A 92 -12.27 10.93 -1.46
CA ILE A 92 -11.53 11.50 -2.58
C ILE A 92 -10.74 12.74 -2.12
N LEU A 93 -11.40 13.67 -1.43
CA LEU A 93 -10.75 14.89 -0.93
C LEU A 93 -9.59 14.58 0.02
N LEU A 94 -9.83 13.74 1.03
CA LEU A 94 -8.81 13.39 2.02
C LEU A 94 -7.64 12.64 1.40
N TYR A 95 -7.89 11.80 0.40
CA TYR A 95 -6.83 11.07 -0.29
C TYR A 95 -6.01 12.00 -1.20
N THR A 96 -6.67 12.76 -2.08
CA THR A 96 -6.00 13.61 -3.08
C THR A 96 -5.25 14.78 -2.43
N PHE A 97 -5.77 15.35 -1.34
CA PHE A 97 -5.11 16.46 -0.62
C PHE A 97 -4.21 16.00 0.52
N TYR A 98 -4.01 14.70 0.72
CA TYR A 98 -3.00 14.21 1.64
C TYR A 98 -1.61 14.61 1.12
N PRO A 99 -0.82 15.44 1.83
CA PRO A 99 0.37 16.09 1.27
C PRO A 99 1.36 15.14 0.60
N SER A 100 1.67 13.99 1.23
CA SER A 100 2.58 13.01 0.65
C SER A 100 1.99 12.26 -0.56
N VAL A 101 0.68 12.10 -0.65
CA VAL A 101 0.05 11.54 -1.87
C VAL A 101 0.21 12.54 -3.00
N LEU A 102 -0.12 13.81 -2.77
CA LEU A 102 -0.01 14.87 -3.78
C LEU A 102 1.42 15.02 -4.30
N MET A 103 2.41 15.03 -3.40
CA MET A 103 3.82 15.19 -3.76
C MET A 103 4.40 13.94 -4.44
N ASN A 104 4.17 12.75 -3.88
CA ASN A 104 4.90 11.55 -4.29
C ASN A 104 4.19 10.74 -5.39
N GLN A 105 2.93 11.05 -5.72
CA GLN A 105 2.22 10.42 -6.86
C GLN A 105 2.18 11.32 -8.11
N SER A 106 2.64 12.57 -8.00
CA SER A 106 2.76 13.49 -9.15
C SER A 106 4.13 13.45 -9.83
N TYR A 107 5.14 12.89 -9.15
CA TYR A 107 6.51 12.75 -9.66
C TYR A 107 6.79 11.34 -10.18
N ILE A 108 7.88 11.19 -10.96
CA ILE A 108 8.38 9.91 -11.48
C ILE A 108 8.90 9.02 -10.35
N LEU A 109 7.97 8.34 -9.68
CA LEU A 109 8.21 7.51 -8.53
C LEU A 109 7.40 6.21 -8.66
N ARG A 110 8.04 5.09 -8.35
CA ARG A 110 7.44 3.75 -8.38
C ARG A 110 6.31 3.56 -7.36
N GLU A 111 6.25 4.39 -6.31
CA GLU A 111 5.26 4.29 -5.24
C GLU A 111 3.81 4.34 -5.75
N VAL A 112 3.53 5.13 -6.80
CA VAL A 112 2.18 5.22 -7.37
C VAL A 112 1.75 3.87 -7.95
N TRP A 113 2.65 3.16 -8.62
CA TRP A 113 2.40 1.84 -9.20
C TRP A 113 2.30 0.75 -8.14
N GLN A 114 3.12 0.82 -7.08
CA GLN A 114 3.02 -0.08 -5.93
C GLN A 114 1.66 0.05 -5.25
N ASN A 115 1.19 1.29 -5.07
CA ASN A 115 -0.12 1.58 -4.51
C ASN A 115 -1.24 1.03 -5.40
N ILE A 116 -1.16 1.14 -6.73
CA ILE A 116 -2.12 0.52 -7.66
C ILE A 116 -2.18 -0.99 -7.47
N CYS A 117 -1.05 -1.68 -7.34
CA CYS A 117 -1.03 -3.13 -7.11
C CYS A 117 -1.66 -3.49 -5.76
N ILE A 118 -1.31 -2.79 -4.69
CA ILE A 118 -1.83 -3.03 -3.34
C ILE A 118 -3.35 -2.76 -3.28
N LEU A 119 -3.79 -1.63 -3.83
CA LEU A 119 -5.21 -1.29 -3.96
C LEU A 119 -5.96 -2.25 -4.88
N GLY A 120 -5.33 -2.65 -5.99
CA GLY A 120 -5.87 -3.61 -6.95
C GLY A 120 -6.18 -4.94 -6.28
N LEU A 121 -5.28 -5.45 -5.42
CA LEU A 121 -5.51 -6.65 -4.62
C LEU A 121 -6.67 -6.45 -3.63
N GLY A 122 -6.75 -5.30 -2.96
CA GLY A 122 -7.85 -4.97 -2.04
C GLY A 122 -9.20 -4.91 -2.75
N TRP A 123 -9.24 -4.25 -3.91
CA TRP A 123 -10.41 -4.20 -4.80
C TRP A 123 -10.81 -5.60 -5.26
N LEU A 124 -9.84 -6.40 -5.71
CA LEU A 124 -10.10 -7.73 -6.23
C LEU A 124 -10.63 -8.67 -5.15
N ALA A 125 -10.13 -8.57 -3.92
CA ALA A 125 -10.65 -9.31 -2.76
C ALA A 125 -12.15 -9.05 -2.59
N LEU A 126 -12.54 -7.78 -2.60
CA LEU A 126 -13.93 -7.36 -2.43
C LEU A 126 -14.80 -7.75 -3.62
N LYS A 127 -14.27 -7.60 -4.84
CA LYS A 127 -14.98 -7.96 -6.07
C LYS A 127 -15.24 -9.46 -6.14
N ILE A 128 -14.28 -10.29 -5.76
CA ILE A 128 -14.45 -11.75 -5.69
C ILE A 128 -15.39 -12.14 -4.56
N LYS A 129 -15.32 -11.47 -3.40
CA LYS A 129 -16.28 -11.67 -2.32
C LYS A 129 -17.72 -11.37 -2.78
N ALA A 130 -17.91 -10.31 -3.57
CA ALA A 130 -19.23 -9.89 -4.05
C ALA A 130 -19.77 -10.77 -5.20
N GLU A 131 -18.91 -11.12 -6.15
CA GLU A 131 -19.34 -11.67 -7.44
C GLU A 131 -18.67 -13.02 -7.80
N GLY A 132 -17.88 -13.61 -6.90
CA GLY A 132 -17.21 -14.91 -7.09
C GLY A 132 -15.90 -14.87 -7.88
N TRP A 133 -15.37 -16.04 -8.23
CA TRP A 133 -14.17 -16.17 -9.05
C TRP A 133 -14.52 -16.16 -10.54
N SER A 134 -13.62 -15.62 -11.37
CA SER A 134 -13.69 -15.71 -12.84
C SER A 134 -12.28 -15.71 -13.43
N LEU A 135 -12.13 -16.16 -14.68
CA LEU A 135 -10.83 -16.16 -15.37
C LEU A 135 -10.18 -14.78 -15.35
N MET A 136 -10.95 -13.73 -15.67
CA MET A 136 -10.44 -12.35 -15.68
C MET A 136 -9.97 -11.88 -14.30
N ARG A 137 -10.64 -12.31 -13.22
CA ARG A 137 -10.23 -11.99 -11.84
C ARG A 137 -8.99 -12.77 -11.44
N SER A 138 -8.86 -14.02 -11.87
CA SER A 138 -7.62 -14.80 -11.66
C SER A 138 -6.44 -14.21 -12.42
N LEU A 139 -6.64 -13.75 -13.65
CA LEU A 139 -5.62 -13.05 -14.43
C LEU A 139 -5.24 -11.71 -13.77
N ALA A 140 -6.22 -10.93 -13.31
CA ALA A 140 -5.95 -9.70 -12.58
C ALA A 140 -5.14 -9.95 -11.29
N LEU A 141 -5.43 -11.02 -10.54
CA LEU A 141 -4.64 -11.42 -9.38
C LEU A 141 -3.18 -11.69 -9.77
N ALA A 142 -2.96 -12.50 -10.80
CA ALA A 142 -1.62 -12.83 -11.28
C ALA A 142 -0.85 -11.57 -11.72
N ILE A 143 -1.51 -10.65 -12.44
CA ILE A 143 -0.92 -9.39 -12.90
C ILE A 143 -0.53 -8.51 -11.71
N PHE A 144 -1.43 -8.28 -10.75
CA PHE A 144 -1.12 -7.43 -9.59
C PHE A 144 0.00 -8.01 -8.73
N LEU A 145 0.03 -9.32 -8.55
CA LEU A 145 1.09 -10.00 -7.80
C LEU A 145 2.44 -9.91 -8.53
N LEU A 146 2.48 -10.27 -9.82
CA LEU A 146 3.72 -10.25 -10.58
C LEU A 146 4.26 -8.83 -10.75
N PHE A 147 3.44 -7.91 -11.26
CA PHE A 147 3.86 -6.53 -11.48
C PHE A 147 4.22 -5.86 -10.15
N GLY A 148 3.41 -6.06 -9.11
CA GLY A 148 3.69 -5.52 -7.77
C GLY A 148 5.04 -5.94 -7.23
N SER A 149 5.40 -7.22 -7.38
CA SER A 149 6.66 -7.79 -6.87
C SER A 149 7.90 -7.20 -7.52
N LEU A 150 7.80 -6.75 -8.77
CA LEU A 150 8.92 -6.23 -9.53
C LEU A 150 9.16 -4.72 -9.32
N LEU A 151 8.31 -4.05 -8.53
CA LEU A 151 8.39 -2.60 -8.31
C LEU A 151 9.24 -2.20 -7.10
N HIS A 152 9.71 -3.13 -6.27
CA HIS A 152 10.64 -2.85 -5.16
C HIS A 152 11.22 -4.15 -4.62
N THR A 153 12.42 -4.09 -4.04
CA THR A 153 13.04 -5.21 -3.32
C THR A 153 12.21 -5.81 -2.18
N ALA A 154 11.33 -5.05 -1.54
CA ALA A 154 10.47 -5.53 -0.45
C ALA A 154 9.13 -6.08 -0.95
N MET A 155 8.74 -5.73 -2.18
CA MET A 155 7.42 -6.04 -2.70
C MET A 155 7.15 -7.52 -2.95
N PRO A 156 8.12 -8.40 -3.31
CA PRO A 156 7.85 -9.83 -3.43
C PRO A 156 7.26 -10.41 -2.15
N LEU A 157 7.87 -10.10 -0.99
CA LEU A 157 7.37 -10.53 0.31
C LEU A 157 5.99 -9.93 0.59
N VAL A 158 5.81 -8.63 0.36
CA VAL A 158 4.51 -7.95 0.56
C VAL A 158 3.42 -8.63 -0.28
N MET A 159 3.65 -8.85 -1.57
CA MET A 159 2.68 -9.47 -2.49
C MET A 159 2.32 -10.89 -2.05
N VAL A 160 3.27 -11.69 -1.58
CA VAL A 160 3.00 -13.04 -1.06
C VAL A 160 2.10 -12.98 0.17
N ILE A 161 2.41 -12.14 1.15
CA ILE A 161 1.59 -12.06 2.37
C ILE A 161 0.20 -11.49 2.06
N LEU A 162 0.10 -10.49 1.18
CA LEU A 162 -1.18 -9.98 0.72
C LEU A 162 -1.99 -11.05 -0.02
N CYS A 163 -1.34 -11.90 -0.83
CA CYS A 163 -2.00 -13.05 -1.47
C CYS A 163 -2.58 -14.01 -0.43
N ILE A 164 -1.83 -14.34 0.63
CA ILE A 164 -2.32 -15.21 1.72
C ILE A 164 -3.53 -14.59 2.42
N ILE A 165 -3.48 -13.30 2.75
CA ILE A 165 -4.61 -12.57 3.36
C ILE A 165 -5.82 -12.57 2.41
N PHE A 166 -5.59 -12.31 1.13
CA PHE A 166 -6.62 -12.30 0.10
C PHE A 166 -7.28 -13.68 -0.05
N LEU A 167 -6.52 -14.77 -0.10
CA LEU A 167 -7.05 -16.13 -0.28
C LEU A 167 -7.85 -16.58 0.95
N THR A 168 -7.29 -16.37 2.14
CA THR A 168 -7.96 -16.74 3.41
C THR A 168 -9.27 -15.98 3.61
N SER A 169 -9.34 -14.74 3.16
CA SER A 169 -10.54 -13.90 3.28
C SER A 169 -11.58 -14.12 2.18
N SER A 170 -11.16 -14.40 0.95
CA SER A 170 -12.06 -14.53 -0.22
C SER A 170 -12.65 -15.93 -0.38
N ILE A 171 -11.89 -16.97 0.00
CA ILE A 171 -12.32 -18.37 -0.20
C ILE A 171 -13.36 -18.78 0.83
N GLY A 172 -13.37 -18.15 2.01
CA GLY A 172 -14.29 -18.49 3.10
C GLY A 172 -14.32 -20.00 3.33
N LEU A 173 -13.28 -20.55 3.97
CA LEU A 173 -13.01 -22.00 4.16
C LEU A 173 -14.27 -22.89 4.28
N ASN A 174 -15.29 -22.44 5.01
CA ASN A 174 -16.55 -23.15 5.20
C ASN A 174 -17.37 -23.40 3.92
N LYS A 175 -17.29 -22.55 2.89
CA LYS A 175 -17.96 -22.71 1.58
C LYS A 175 -17.17 -23.59 0.61
N LEU A 176 -15.86 -23.71 0.79
CA LEU A 176 -15.01 -24.58 -0.02
C LEU A 176 -15.19 -26.05 0.37
N LEU A 177 -15.31 -26.30 1.68
CA LEU A 177 -15.54 -27.64 2.25
C LEU A 177 -16.97 -28.15 2.07
N SER A 178 -17.91 -27.30 1.67
CA SER A 178 -19.34 -27.66 1.60
C SER A 178 -19.75 -28.38 0.31
N SER A 179 -18.86 -28.50 -0.69
CA SER A 179 -19.18 -29.18 -1.95
C SER A 179 -17.95 -29.86 -2.58
N PRO A 180 -18.02 -31.15 -2.92
CA PRO A 180 -16.88 -31.89 -3.50
C PRO A 180 -16.34 -31.28 -4.81
N SER A 181 -17.23 -30.74 -5.65
CA SER A 181 -16.83 -30.13 -6.93
C SER A 181 -16.15 -28.77 -6.75
N ARG A 182 -16.58 -27.99 -5.75
CA ARG A 182 -15.92 -26.72 -5.37
C ARG A 182 -14.60 -26.95 -4.65
N LEU A 183 -14.51 -28.04 -3.88
CA LEU A 183 -13.27 -28.49 -3.27
C LEU A 183 -12.26 -28.89 -4.35
N LEU A 184 -12.67 -29.66 -5.36
CA LEU A 184 -11.80 -30.04 -6.47
C LEU A 184 -11.34 -28.83 -7.30
N GLN A 185 -12.25 -27.89 -7.62
CA GLN A 185 -11.89 -26.63 -8.27
C GLN A 185 -10.95 -25.79 -7.40
N GLY A 186 -11.19 -25.74 -6.09
CA GLY A 186 -10.33 -25.11 -5.11
C GLY A 186 -8.94 -25.72 -5.09
N ILE A 187 -8.84 -27.05 -5.08
CA ILE A 187 -7.58 -27.78 -5.10
C ILE A 187 -6.84 -27.51 -6.41
N VAL A 188 -7.51 -27.56 -7.57
CA VAL A 188 -6.86 -27.32 -8.88
C VAL A 188 -6.38 -25.87 -8.99
N LEU A 189 -7.20 -24.90 -8.60
CA LEU A 189 -6.80 -23.48 -8.62
C LEU A 189 -5.71 -23.18 -7.59
N PHE A 190 -5.77 -23.78 -6.41
CA PHE A 190 -4.79 -23.57 -5.34
C PHE A 190 -3.48 -24.29 -5.64
N SER A 191 -3.50 -25.49 -6.20
CA SER A 191 -2.30 -26.20 -6.66
C SER A 191 -1.67 -25.51 -7.86
N GLY A 192 -2.48 -25.04 -8.83
CA GLY A 192 -1.98 -24.18 -9.92
C GLY A 192 -1.37 -22.89 -9.39
N LEU A 193 -2.01 -22.23 -8.42
CA LEU A 193 -1.47 -21.05 -7.76
C LEU A 193 -0.20 -21.37 -6.98
N ILE A 194 -0.12 -22.49 -6.26
CA ILE A 194 1.10 -22.93 -5.57
C ILE A 194 2.22 -23.20 -6.56
N VAL A 195 1.94 -23.87 -7.68
CA VAL A 195 2.96 -24.14 -8.72
C VAL A 195 3.44 -22.84 -9.34
N ILE A 196 2.54 -21.87 -9.60
CA ILE A 196 2.92 -20.53 -10.06
C ILE A 196 3.71 -19.79 -8.98
N LEU A 197 3.25 -19.81 -7.74
CA LEU A 197 3.93 -19.14 -6.62
C LEU A 197 5.31 -19.77 -6.36
N TYR A 198 5.45 -21.08 -6.50
CA TYR A 198 6.69 -21.80 -6.31
C TYR A 198 7.67 -21.56 -7.45
N ASN A 199 7.25 -21.69 -8.71
CA ASN A 199 8.17 -21.59 -9.85
C ASN A 199 8.48 -20.14 -10.25
N LEU A 200 7.54 -19.22 -10.05
CA LEU A 200 7.71 -17.81 -10.42
C LEU A 200 8.13 -16.96 -9.21
N PHE A 201 7.43 -17.14 -8.09
CA PHE A 201 7.58 -16.27 -6.93
C PHE A 201 8.67 -16.70 -5.96
N LEU A 202 8.95 -18.00 -5.80
CA LEU A 202 10.03 -18.44 -4.93
C LEU A 202 11.37 -17.87 -5.43
N PRO A 203 11.73 -17.93 -6.73
CA PRO A 203 12.92 -17.26 -7.23
C PRO A 203 12.90 -15.75 -6.99
N LEU A 204 11.75 -15.09 -7.21
CA LEU A 204 11.58 -13.65 -6.95
C LEU A 204 11.84 -13.29 -5.48
N VAL A 205 11.37 -14.12 -4.56
CA VAL A 205 11.52 -13.90 -3.12
C VAL A 205 12.95 -14.25 -2.70
N THR A 206 13.46 -15.43 -3.04
CA THR A 206 14.78 -15.91 -2.62
C THR A 206 15.94 -15.18 -3.26
N GLN A 207 15.72 -14.46 -4.36
CA GLN A 207 16.74 -13.59 -4.98
C GLN A 207 16.49 -12.11 -4.65
N SER A 208 15.42 -11.80 -3.92
CA SER A 208 15.19 -10.43 -3.49
C SER A 208 16.25 -10.08 -2.46
N ALA A 209 16.93 -8.95 -2.67
CA ALA A 209 17.99 -8.56 -1.76
C ALA A 209 17.48 -8.39 -0.31
N PHE A 210 16.19 -8.08 -0.11
CA PHE A 210 15.58 -8.02 1.21
C PHE A 210 15.58 -9.40 1.89
N PHE A 211 15.15 -10.44 1.17
CA PHE A 211 15.13 -11.81 1.70
C PHE A 211 16.53 -12.37 1.91
N ASP A 212 17.49 -12.08 1.03
CA ASP A 212 18.90 -12.44 1.25
C ASP A 212 19.41 -11.83 2.56
N SER A 213 19.15 -10.54 2.78
CA SER A 213 19.53 -9.91 4.05
C SER A 213 18.81 -10.50 5.26
N LEU A 214 17.55 -10.93 5.09
CA LEU A 214 16.77 -11.55 6.17
C LEU A 214 17.26 -12.96 6.49
N SER A 215 17.54 -13.78 5.47
CA SER A 215 17.90 -15.19 5.60
C SER A 215 19.32 -15.38 6.12
N GLU A 216 20.24 -14.49 5.73
CA GLU A 216 21.65 -14.56 6.11
C GLU A 216 21.96 -13.80 7.40
N GLY A 217 20.94 -13.22 8.07
CA GLY A 217 21.13 -12.37 9.25
C GLY A 217 21.85 -11.05 8.97
N ARG A 218 22.18 -10.75 7.70
CA ARG A 218 22.85 -9.53 7.24
C ARG A 218 21.93 -8.30 7.18
N LEU A 219 20.67 -8.43 7.58
CA LEU A 219 19.80 -7.28 7.84
C LEU A 219 20.46 -6.28 8.79
N LEU A 220 21.26 -6.77 9.75
CA LEU A 220 22.03 -5.92 10.66
C LEU A 220 23.07 -5.07 9.89
N GLU A 221 23.91 -5.69 9.05
CA GLU A 221 24.91 -4.97 8.24
C GLU A 221 24.26 -3.99 7.26
N ARG A 222 23.13 -4.36 6.66
CA ARG A 222 22.44 -3.50 5.70
C ARG A 222 21.75 -2.32 6.38
N THR A 223 21.08 -2.55 7.50
CA THR A 223 20.47 -1.47 8.30
C THR A 223 21.52 -0.60 8.97
N GLU A 224 22.68 -1.15 9.34
CA GLU A 224 23.84 -0.39 9.83
C GLU A 224 24.49 0.42 8.69
N GLN A 225 24.61 -0.12 7.47
CA GLN A 225 25.06 0.60 6.29
C GLN A 225 24.10 1.73 5.90
N TYR A 226 22.78 1.49 5.93
CA TYR A 226 21.77 2.54 5.70
C TYR A 226 21.77 3.60 6.81
N GLY A 227 21.99 3.21 8.06
CA GLY A 227 22.21 4.11 9.17
C GLY A 227 23.46 4.98 8.95
N LYS A 228 24.58 4.37 8.56
CA LYS A 228 25.83 5.06 8.24
C LYS A 228 25.69 5.98 7.02
N SER A 229 25.00 5.57 5.97
CA SER A 229 24.78 6.42 4.79
C SER A 229 23.85 7.60 5.08
N GLY A 230 22.82 7.41 5.90
CA GLY A 230 21.94 8.49 6.32
C GLY A 230 22.62 9.51 7.24
N LEU A 231 23.65 9.11 7.99
CA LEU A 231 24.47 10.01 8.81
C LEU A 231 25.41 10.90 7.97
N LEU A 232 25.67 10.54 6.71
CA LEU A 232 26.55 11.28 5.81
C LEU A 232 25.83 12.41 5.06
N ASP A 233 24.50 12.42 5.03
CA ASP A 233 23.72 13.56 4.53
C ASP A 233 23.20 14.40 5.71
N PRO A 234 23.73 15.63 5.93
CA PRO A 234 23.32 16.50 7.02
C PRO A 234 21.82 16.83 7.02
N GLN A 235 21.15 16.80 5.86
CA GLN A 235 19.72 17.09 5.77
C GLN A 235 18.85 15.92 6.25
N ASP A 236 19.28 14.68 5.99
CA ASP A 236 18.58 13.47 6.41
C ASP A 236 18.90 13.07 7.85
N ALA A 237 20.10 13.38 8.36
CA ALA A 237 20.52 13.08 9.73
C ALA A 237 19.54 13.61 10.79
N ARG A 238 18.99 14.81 10.57
CA ARG A 238 17.99 15.43 11.43
C ARG A 238 16.68 14.64 11.50
N ALA A 239 16.29 13.99 10.40
CA ALA A 239 15.03 13.27 10.27
C ALA A 239 15.06 11.83 10.79
N GLN A 240 16.16 11.41 11.42
CA GLN A 240 16.35 10.03 11.84
C GLN A 240 15.74 9.75 13.21
N TYR A 241 15.12 8.58 13.33
CA TYR A 241 14.81 7.94 14.61
C TYR A 241 15.68 6.69 14.85
N GLY A 242 16.66 6.46 13.98
CA GLY A 242 17.65 5.40 14.10
C GLY A 242 17.16 4.03 13.66
N ASN A 243 18.08 3.07 13.69
CA ASN A 243 17.74 1.67 13.48
C ASN A 243 17.19 1.06 14.76
N LEU A 244 15.89 0.80 14.78
CA LEU A 244 15.20 0.22 15.92
C LEU A 244 14.85 -1.26 15.71
N PHE A 245 15.05 -1.81 14.52
CA PHE A 245 14.67 -3.19 14.20
C PHE A 245 15.89 -4.10 14.14
N PHE A 246 15.83 -5.19 14.89
CA PHE A 246 16.88 -6.19 14.96
C PHE A 246 16.27 -7.57 14.69
N ALA A 247 16.69 -8.22 13.61
CA ALA A 247 16.11 -9.50 13.18
C ALA A 247 16.26 -10.63 14.22
N ASN A 248 17.35 -10.59 14.99
CA ASN A 248 17.61 -11.50 16.12
C ASN A 248 16.82 -11.14 17.40
N GLN A 249 16.09 -10.03 17.41
CA GLN A 249 15.23 -9.60 18.51
C GLN A 249 13.85 -9.20 17.99
N PRO A 250 12.97 -10.16 17.61
CA PRO A 250 11.73 -9.89 16.90
C PRO A 250 10.79 -8.88 17.57
N LEU A 251 10.82 -8.76 18.91
CA LEU A 251 10.01 -7.80 19.67
C LEU A 251 10.35 -6.33 19.37
N THR A 252 11.53 -6.07 18.79
CA THR A 252 11.96 -4.74 18.33
C THR A 252 11.11 -4.21 17.17
N ILE A 253 10.27 -5.05 16.56
CA ILE A 253 9.25 -4.61 15.59
C ILE A 253 8.27 -3.61 16.19
N VAL A 254 7.96 -3.72 17.49
CA VAL A 254 7.00 -2.83 18.17
C VAL A 254 7.52 -1.40 18.24
N PRO A 255 8.69 -1.11 18.85
CA PRO A 255 9.23 0.25 18.86
C PRO A 255 9.55 0.76 17.44
N THR A 256 9.96 -0.11 16.52
CA THR A 256 10.17 0.26 15.10
C THR A 256 8.88 0.75 14.45
N PHE A 257 7.80 -0.01 14.57
CA PHE A 257 6.51 0.36 14.00
C PHE A 257 5.96 1.63 14.66
N LEU A 258 6.12 1.79 15.97
CA LEU A 258 5.71 3.01 16.66
C LEU A 258 6.50 4.23 16.17
N ALA A 259 7.83 4.13 16.02
CA ALA A 259 8.62 5.21 15.47
C ALA A 259 8.20 5.56 14.02
N TYR A 260 8.01 4.54 13.18
CA TYR A 260 7.53 4.68 11.80
C TYR A 260 6.16 5.40 11.71
N GLN A 261 5.26 5.16 12.66
CA GLN A 261 3.92 5.78 12.69
C GLN A 261 3.84 7.13 13.41
N LEU A 262 4.73 7.41 14.38
CA LEU A 262 4.59 8.56 15.28
C LEU A 262 5.62 9.67 15.06
N MET A 263 6.80 9.37 14.50
CA MET A 263 7.86 10.37 14.31
C MET A 263 7.52 11.31 13.13
N PRO A 264 7.84 12.62 13.20
CA PRO A 264 8.56 13.29 14.28
C PRO A 264 7.68 13.57 15.50
N LEU A 265 8.23 13.46 16.70
CA LEU A 265 7.58 13.93 17.93
C LEU A 265 7.75 15.46 18.07
N PRO A 266 6.92 16.16 18.87
CA PRO A 266 6.96 17.62 18.98
C PRO A 266 8.36 18.23 19.21
N PRO A 267 9.25 17.65 20.04
CA PRO A 267 10.61 18.19 20.22
C PRO A 267 11.51 18.13 18.98
N GLN A 268 11.18 17.29 18.00
CA GLN A 268 11.96 17.08 16.76
C GLN A 268 11.44 17.92 15.58
N ILE A 269 10.33 18.64 15.77
CA ILE A 269 9.73 19.49 14.74
C ILE A 269 10.55 20.77 14.65
N THR A 270 11.29 20.90 13.54
CA THR A 270 12.23 22.01 13.32
C THR A 270 12.00 22.70 11.98
N THR A 271 11.23 22.08 11.08
CA THR A 271 10.96 22.58 9.73
C THR A 271 9.47 22.46 9.37
N PRO A 272 8.98 23.21 8.37
CA PRO A 272 7.62 23.04 7.86
C PRO A 272 7.32 21.61 7.37
N ALA A 273 8.33 20.92 6.82
CA ALA A 273 8.21 19.52 6.40
C ALA A 273 7.92 18.60 7.60
N ASP A 274 8.51 18.86 8.77
CA ASP A 274 8.22 18.10 10.00
C ASP A 274 6.81 18.33 10.50
N VAL A 275 6.31 19.56 10.41
CA VAL A 275 4.92 19.90 10.77
C VAL A 275 3.95 19.11 9.89
N ILE A 276 4.22 19.06 8.59
CA ILE A 276 3.43 18.27 7.62
C ILE A 276 3.49 16.78 7.97
N ALA A 277 4.69 16.23 8.22
CA ALA A 277 4.85 14.83 8.60
C ALA A 277 4.10 14.49 9.90
N PHE A 278 4.22 15.34 10.92
CA PHE A 278 3.53 15.19 12.20
C PHE A 278 2.01 15.18 12.04
N ILE A 279 1.43 16.14 11.32
CA ILE A 279 -0.03 16.22 11.09
C ILE A 279 -0.53 14.99 10.33
N GLN A 280 0.19 14.57 9.29
CA GLN A 280 -0.11 13.39 8.52
C GLN A 280 -0.13 12.11 9.38
N ASN A 281 0.86 11.98 10.26
CA ASN A 281 0.94 10.85 11.19
C ASN A 281 -0.15 10.89 12.27
N LEU A 282 -0.47 12.07 12.82
CA LEU A 282 -1.62 12.22 13.72
C LEU A 282 -2.93 11.81 13.04
N PHE A 283 -3.14 12.20 11.78
CA PHE A 283 -4.32 11.81 11.02
C PHE A 283 -4.41 10.29 10.85
N ARG A 284 -3.28 9.61 10.60
CA ARG A 284 -3.23 8.15 10.49
C ARG A 284 -3.47 7.45 11.81
N VAL A 285 -2.87 7.93 12.89
CA VAL A 285 -3.15 7.45 14.26
C VAL A 285 -4.64 7.61 14.58
N TRP A 286 -5.24 8.74 14.19
CA TRP A 286 -6.67 8.96 14.34
C TRP A 286 -7.50 7.94 13.55
N LEU A 287 -7.15 7.64 12.29
CA LEU A 287 -7.84 6.61 11.49
C LEU A 287 -7.74 5.21 12.14
N ILE A 288 -6.56 4.85 12.66
CA ILE A 288 -6.34 3.60 13.39
C ILE A 288 -7.24 3.55 14.63
N TRP A 289 -7.22 4.61 15.45
CA TRP A 289 -8.04 4.71 16.65
C TRP A 289 -9.54 4.62 16.33
N VAL A 290 -10.01 5.34 15.30
CA VAL A 290 -11.40 5.31 14.84
C VAL A 290 -11.81 3.89 14.45
N TYR A 291 -10.99 3.20 13.65
CA TYR A 291 -11.26 1.84 13.22
C TYR A 291 -11.43 0.92 14.44
N TRP A 292 -10.46 0.90 15.36
CA TRP A 292 -10.52 0.05 16.55
C TRP A 292 -11.69 0.39 17.47
N ARG A 293 -11.94 1.68 17.71
CA ARG A 293 -12.96 2.14 18.65
C ARG A 293 -14.37 1.87 18.16
N TYR A 294 -14.61 2.04 16.86
CA TYR A 294 -15.97 2.09 16.31
C TYR A 294 -16.34 0.93 15.38
N ARG A 295 -15.42 0.01 15.03
CA ARG A 295 -15.71 -1.12 14.10
C ARG A 295 -16.93 -1.96 14.45
N ASN A 296 -17.32 -2.01 15.72
CA ASN A 296 -18.50 -2.76 16.19
C ASN A 296 -19.84 -2.05 15.92
N HIS A 297 -19.82 -0.82 15.41
CA HIS A 297 -21.01 -0.09 14.96
C HIS A 297 -21.36 -0.37 13.48
N VAL A 298 -20.59 -1.25 12.83
CA VAL A 298 -20.76 -1.63 11.44
C VAL A 298 -21.30 -3.06 11.39
N ASP A 299 -22.18 -3.37 10.44
CA ASP A 299 -22.68 -4.74 10.25
C ASP A 299 -21.53 -5.71 9.97
N ARG A 300 -21.76 -7.01 10.24
CA ARG A 300 -20.71 -8.03 10.16
C ARG A 300 -20.07 -8.12 8.77
N ASN A 301 -20.85 -7.98 7.69
CA ASN A 301 -20.33 -8.16 6.34
C ASN A 301 -19.42 -7.00 5.94
N THR A 302 -19.87 -5.77 6.17
CA THR A 302 -19.11 -4.54 5.94
C THR A 302 -17.88 -4.49 6.84
N ARG A 303 -18.02 -4.83 8.13
CA ARG A 303 -16.90 -4.93 9.06
C ARG A 303 -15.85 -5.91 8.56
N ASN A 304 -16.25 -7.08 8.07
CA ASN A 304 -15.29 -8.04 7.50
C ASN A 304 -14.56 -7.47 6.28
N SER A 305 -15.25 -6.76 5.39
CA SER A 305 -14.62 -6.10 4.23
C SER A 305 -13.59 -5.06 4.68
N LEU A 306 -13.95 -4.18 5.61
CA LEU A 306 -13.04 -3.16 6.15
C LEU A 306 -11.86 -3.78 6.93
N SER A 307 -12.10 -4.88 7.65
CA SER A 307 -11.04 -5.60 8.39
C SER A 307 -9.98 -6.18 7.47
N ILE A 308 -10.36 -6.68 6.29
CA ILE A 308 -9.40 -7.21 5.32
C ILE A 308 -8.50 -6.08 4.81
N LEU A 309 -9.09 -4.96 4.40
CA LEU A 309 -8.33 -3.79 3.93
C LEU A 309 -7.41 -3.24 5.04
N PHE A 310 -7.90 -3.17 6.28
CA PHE A 310 -7.11 -2.74 7.43
C PHE A 310 -5.93 -3.69 7.70
N LEU A 311 -6.15 -5.01 7.62
CA LEU A 311 -5.10 -6.00 7.81
C LEU A 311 -4.04 -5.93 6.70
N MET A 312 -4.47 -5.76 5.45
CA MET A 312 -3.56 -5.54 4.31
C MET A 312 -2.70 -4.29 4.53
N TRP A 313 -3.30 -3.17 4.93
CA TRP A 313 -2.57 -1.96 5.31
C TRP A 313 -1.54 -2.23 6.41
N LEU A 314 -1.95 -2.88 7.50
CA LEU A 314 -1.10 -3.14 8.65
C LEU A 314 0.15 -3.95 8.27
N VAL A 315 -0.03 -5.00 7.45
CA VAL A 315 1.09 -5.83 6.99
C VAL A 315 2.05 -5.04 6.11
N VAL A 316 1.54 -4.26 5.16
CA VAL A 316 2.40 -3.43 4.30
C VAL A 316 3.23 -2.48 5.16
N ASP A 317 2.59 -1.78 6.10
CA ASP A 317 3.29 -0.81 6.96
C ASP A 317 4.29 -1.47 7.92
N ILE A 318 4.00 -2.65 8.46
CA ILE A 318 4.94 -3.40 9.29
C ILE A 318 6.20 -3.76 8.49
N ILE A 319 6.04 -4.28 7.26
CA ILE A 319 7.19 -4.66 6.42
C ILE A 319 8.03 -3.41 6.10
N TYR A 320 7.40 -2.32 5.67
CA TYR A 320 8.14 -1.10 5.34
C TYR A 320 8.77 -0.43 6.56
N ALA A 321 8.18 -0.57 7.76
CA ALA A 321 8.79 -0.07 9.00
C ALA A 321 10.17 -0.71 9.25
N THR A 322 10.35 -2.01 8.95
CA THR A 322 11.63 -2.71 9.18
C THR A 322 12.81 -2.13 8.38
N GLY A 323 12.52 -1.50 7.23
CA GLY A 323 13.54 -0.94 6.34
C GLY A 323 13.61 0.59 6.38
N THR A 324 12.91 1.26 7.29
CA THR A 324 12.80 2.72 7.32
C THR A 324 13.30 3.28 8.66
N ILE A 325 14.26 4.21 8.61
CA ILE A 325 14.94 4.77 9.79
C ILE A 325 14.75 6.29 9.98
N ASN A 326 14.05 6.95 9.06
CA ASN A 326 13.80 8.39 9.08
C ASN A 326 12.35 8.70 8.68
N TRP A 327 11.78 9.80 9.21
CA TRP A 327 10.37 10.12 8.96
C TRP A 327 10.10 10.70 7.56
N GLY A 328 11.12 11.14 6.83
CA GLY A 328 10.98 11.58 5.43
C GLY A 328 10.66 10.41 4.51
N THR A 329 11.50 9.39 4.52
CA THR A 329 11.28 8.11 3.83
C THR A 329 10.02 7.41 4.35
N ALA A 330 9.72 7.48 5.65
CA ALA A 330 8.48 6.94 6.19
C ALA A 330 7.26 7.62 5.53
N SER A 331 7.25 8.94 5.44
CA SER A 331 6.17 9.70 4.79
C SER A 331 5.91 9.24 3.36
N ARG A 332 6.97 8.91 2.61
CA ARG A 332 6.87 8.32 1.26
C ARG A 332 6.35 6.89 1.30
N HIS A 333 6.85 6.05 2.19
CA HIS A 333 6.42 4.64 2.29
C HIS A 333 4.97 4.48 2.75
N HIS A 334 4.48 5.39 3.57
CA HIS A 334 3.08 5.42 4.04
C HIS A 334 2.06 5.49 2.89
N ILE A 335 2.40 6.14 1.77
CA ILE A 335 1.45 6.34 0.67
C ILE A 335 1.09 5.04 -0.07
N LYS A 336 1.92 3.99 0.04
CA LYS A 336 1.76 2.71 -0.67
C LYS A 336 0.49 1.97 -0.27
N SER A 337 0.05 2.18 0.96
CA SER A 337 -1.07 1.49 1.60
C SER A 337 -2.08 2.45 2.25
N PHE A 338 -1.79 3.75 2.30
CA PHE A 338 -2.61 4.77 2.99
C PHE A 338 -4.08 4.73 2.58
N ALA A 339 -4.38 4.52 1.30
CA ALA A 339 -5.76 4.43 0.82
C ALA A 339 -6.55 3.30 1.50
N LEU A 340 -5.92 2.17 1.80
CA LEU A 340 -6.56 1.06 2.53
C LEU A 340 -6.91 1.45 3.98
N LEU A 341 -6.01 2.14 4.68
CA LEU A 341 -6.27 2.68 6.01
C LEU A 341 -7.39 3.72 5.97
N LEU A 342 -7.36 4.61 4.99
CA LEU A 342 -8.35 5.68 4.83
C LEU A 342 -9.75 5.10 4.61
N VAL A 343 -9.92 4.14 3.71
CA VAL A 343 -11.22 3.44 3.52
C VAL A 343 -11.66 2.77 4.81
N SER A 344 -10.76 2.08 5.50
CA SER A 344 -11.08 1.34 6.72
C SER A 344 -11.54 2.25 7.85
N GLY A 345 -10.78 3.32 8.13
CA GLY A 345 -11.10 4.28 9.19
C GLY A 345 -12.33 5.13 8.84
N LEU A 346 -12.37 5.72 7.65
CA LEU A 346 -13.49 6.57 7.22
C LEU A 346 -14.79 5.78 7.06
N GLY A 347 -14.71 4.54 6.56
CA GLY A 347 -15.85 3.64 6.42
C GLY A 347 -16.47 3.27 7.77
N VAL A 348 -15.66 3.03 8.80
CA VAL A 348 -16.17 2.83 10.17
C VAL A 348 -16.77 4.12 10.73
N TRP A 349 -16.09 5.26 10.55
CA TRP A 349 -16.55 6.56 11.03
C TRP A 349 -17.90 6.97 10.46
N SER A 350 -18.10 6.77 9.15
CA SER A 350 -19.33 7.16 8.46
C SER A 350 -20.55 6.47 9.06
N ARG A 351 -20.47 5.16 9.27
CA ARG A 351 -21.55 4.34 9.85
C ARG A 351 -21.81 4.69 11.32
N PHE A 352 -20.76 4.93 12.10
CA PHE A 352 -20.92 5.40 13.48
C PHE A 352 -21.69 6.73 13.54
N LYS A 353 -21.34 7.70 12.69
CA LYS A 353 -22.00 9.01 12.64
C LYS A 353 -23.46 8.91 12.18
N GLU A 354 -23.76 8.06 11.21
CA GLU A 354 -25.13 7.81 10.77
C GLU A 354 -25.98 7.17 11.88
N ASN A 355 -25.45 6.15 12.56
CA ASN A 355 -26.14 5.50 13.68
C ASN A 355 -26.45 6.48 14.82
N LEU A 356 -25.53 7.40 15.13
CA LEU A 356 -25.78 8.46 16.11
C LEU A 356 -26.89 9.43 15.67
N ALA A 357 -26.92 9.81 14.39
CA ALA A 357 -27.96 10.69 13.87
C ALA A 357 -29.35 10.03 13.94
N THR A 358 -29.45 8.76 13.55
CA THR A 358 -30.70 7.99 13.64
C THR A 358 -31.18 7.87 15.08
N ARG A 359 -30.29 7.59 16.03
CA ARG A 359 -30.66 7.53 17.47
C ARG A 359 -31.19 8.87 17.98
N LYS A 360 -30.56 9.99 17.61
CA LYS A 360 -31.04 11.33 18.00
C LYS A 360 -32.44 11.61 17.44
N ASN A 361 -32.70 11.28 16.19
CA ASN A 361 -34.01 11.50 15.57
C ASN A 361 -35.12 10.66 16.21
N LEU A 362 -34.81 9.42 16.63
CA LEU A 362 -35.76 8.57 17.34
C LEU A 362 -36.11 9.10 18.74
N VAL A 363 -35.14 9.69 19.45
CA VAL A 363 -35.37 10.31 20.76
C VAL A 363 -36.30 11.52 20.63
N VAL A 364 -36.10 12.38 19.63
CA VAL A 364 -36.95 13.56 19.37
C VAL A 364 -38.38 13.15 19.03
N LEU A 365 -38.57 12.15 18.18
CA LEU A 365 -39.90 11.63 17.85
C LEU A 365 -40.60 10.94 19.03
N GLY A 366 -39.84 10.39 19.97
CA GLY A 366 -40.36 9.81 21.21
C GLY A 366 -40.85 10.84 22.21
N SER A 367 -40.14 11.97 22.35
CA SER A 367 -40.54 13.06 23.25
C SER A 367 -41.78 13.83 22.78
N ASP A 368 -41.98 13.95 21.47
CA ASP A 368 -43.19 14.60 20.91
C ASP A 368 -44.46 13.76 21.07
N ARG A 369 -44.33 12.44 21.29
CA ARG A 369 -45.47 11.53 21.47
C ARG A 369 -45.91 11.36 22.92
N SER A 370 -45.08 11.73 23.89
CA SER A 370 -45.42 11.67 25.32
C SER A 370 -46.00 12.98 25.87
N GLY A 371 -46.20 13.99 25.02
CA GLY A 371 -46.73 15.30 25.37
C GLY A 371 -48.22 15.52 25.04
N LYS A 372 -49.00 14.45 24.85
CA LYS A 372 -50.46 14.53 24.67
C LYS A 372 -51.19 13.71 25.71
#